data_AF-A0A848SY18-F1
#
_entry.id   AF-A0A848SY18-F1
#
_cell.length_a   1.000
_cell.length_b   1.000
_cell.length_c   1.000
_cell.angle_alpha   90.00
_cell.angle_beta   90.00
_cell.angle_gamma   90.00
#
_symmetry.space_group_name_H-M   'P 1'
#
loop_
_entity.id
_entity.type
_entity.pdbx_description
1 polymer ?
#
loop_
_entity_poly.entity_id
_entity_poly.type
_entity_poly.pdbx_seq_one_letter_code
_entity_poly.pdbx_strand_id
1 'polypeptide(L)' 'TVPETVIAEKIEGKYEDGILNIVLPKLEEVKGISKKIEIS' A
#
# COMPACT_ATOMS: atom_id res chain seq x y z
N THR A 1 14.03 -3.07 -1.29
CA THR A 1 14.08 -2.28 -0.05
C THR A 1 12.66 -1.79 0.22
N VAL A 2 12.25 -1.62 1.48
CA VAL A 2 10.88 -1.17 1.80
C VAL A 2 10.89 0.36 1.96
N PRO A 3 9.90 1.10 1.43
CA PRO A 3 9.82 2.55 1.59
C PRO A 3 9.68 2.98 3.06
N GLU A 4 10.25 4.12 3.42
CA GLU A 4 10.17 4.69 4.78
C GLU A 4 8.74 5.09 5.18
N THR A 5 7.85 5.27 4.20
CA THR A 5 6.43 5.58 4.41
C THR A 5 5.59 4.37 4.81
N VAL A 6 6.19 3.19 4.97
CA VAL A 6 5.51 1.95 5.34
C VAL A 6 5.74 1.63 6.82
N ILE A 7 4.67 1.27 7.52
CA ILE A 7 4.75 0.79 8.91
C ILE A 7 5.21 -0.67 8.87
N ALA A 8 6.53 -0.88 8.94
CA ALA A 8 7.14 -2.20 8.79
C ALA A 8 6.59 -3.24 9.79
N GLU A 9 6.23 -2.83 11.00
CA GLU A 9 5.70 -3.69 12.06
C GLU A 9 4.28 -4.21 11.78
N LYS A 10 3.57 -3.58 10.83
CA LYS A 10 2.19 -3.95 10.45
C LYS A 10 2.12 -4.61 9.07
N ILE A 11 3.25 -5.01 8.50
CA ILE A 11 3.26 -5.73 7.23
C ILE A 11 2.61 -7.10 7.45
N GLU A 12 1.59 -7.41 6.66
CA GLU A 12 0.88 -8.68 6.71
C GLU A 12 1.10 -9.46 5.41
N GLY A 13 1.27 -10.77 5.53
CA GLY A 13 1.45 -11.67 4.39
C GLY A 13 0.40 -12.80 4.44
N LYS A 14 -0.25 -13.07 3.32
CA LYS A 14 -1.24 -14.13 3.17
C LYS A 14 -0.98 -14.91 1.89
N TYR A 15 -0.86 -16.23 1.99
CA TYR A 15 -0.68 -17.10 0.84
C TYR A 15 -1.97 -17.89 0.60
N GLU A 16 -2.62 -17.64 -0.54
CA GLU A 16 -3.88 -18.27 -0.93
C GLU A 16 -3.87 -18.57 -2.43
N ASP A 17 -4.37 -19.74 -2.81
CA ASP A 17 -4.52 -20.18 -4.21
C ASP A 17 -3.25 -20.08 -5.07
N GLY A 18 -2.08 -20.28 -4.47
CA GLY A 18 -0.80 -20.16 -5.16
C GLY A 18 -0.27 -18.73 -5.29
N ILE A 19 -0.95 -17.75 -4.70
CA ILE A 19 -0.62 -16.33 -4.76
C ILE A 19 -0.21 -15.82 -3.38
N LEU A 20 0.97 -15.22 -3.30
CA LEU A 20 1.44 -14.50 -2.12
C LEU A 20 0.94 -13.05 -2.16
N ASN A 21 0.02 -12.73 -1.27
CA ASN A 21 -0.49 -11.37 -1.07
C ASN A 21 0.26 -10.73 0.11
N ILE A 22 0.79 -9.53 -0.10
CA ILE A 22 1.50 -8.75 0.93
C ILE A 22 0.81 -7.40 1.07
N VAL A 23 0.42 -7.06 2.29
CA VAL A 23 -0.16 -5.77 2.64
C VAL A 23 0.93 -4.91 3.27
N LEU A 24 1.24 -3.79 2.61
CA LEU A 24 2.19 -2.79 3.09
C LEU A 24 1.41 -1.55 3.58
N PRO A 25 1.09 -1.46 4.89
CA PRO A 25 0.34 -0.33 5.41
C PRO A 25 1.20 0.94 5.38
N LYS A 26 0.64 2.01 4.82
CA LYS A 26 1.30 3.31 4.81
C LYS A 26 1.11 4.01 6.15
N LEU A 27 2.11 4.80 6.55
CA LEU A 27 1.95 5.83 7.58
C LEU A 27 0.79 6.75 7.17
N GLU A 28 0.01 7.24 8.14
CA GLU A 28 -1.09 8.16 7.89
C GLU A 28 -0.54 9.50 7.34
N GLU A 29 -0.25 9.52 6.05
CA GLU A 29 -0.09 10.75 5.29
C GLU A 29 -1.47 11.13 4.75
N VAL A 30 -1.86 12.36 5.10
CA VAL A 30 -3.09 13.06 4.71
C VAL A 30 -3.60 12.56 3.37
N LYS A 31 -4.75 11.86 3.38
CA LYS A 31 -5.42 11.26 2.22
C LYS A 31 -5.11 12.05 0.95
N GLY A 32 -4.16 11.54 0.17
CA GLY A 32 -3.75 12.16 -1.09
C GLY A 32 -5.00 12.34 -1.93
N ILE A 33 -5.34 13.59 -2.23
CA ILE A 33 -6.44 13.93 -3.12
C ILE A 33 -6.12 13.24 -4.44
N SER A 34 -6.85 12.16 -4.77
CA SER A 34 -6.73 11.51 -6.06
C SER A 34 -7.30 12.48 -7.11
N LYS A 35 -6.45 13.39 -7.59
CA LYS A 35 -6.80 14.22 -8.74
C LYS A 35 -6.83 13.30 -9.96
N LYS A 36 -8.02 12.78 -10.27
CA LYS A 36 -8.31 12.18 -11.57
C LYS A 36 -8.31 13.33 -12.58
N ILE A 37 -7.27 13.42 -13.41
CA ILE A 37 -7.29 14.31 -14.58
C ILE A 37 -7.88 13.50 -15.73
N GLU A 38 -9.09 13.87 -16.15
CA GLU A 38 -9.72 13.34 -17.36
C GLU A 38 -9.33 14.24 -18.53
N ILE A 39 -8.87 13.62 -19.62
CA ILE A 39 -8.51 14.29 -20.88
C ILE A 39 -9.68 14.07 -21.83
N SER A 40 -10.31 15.16 -22.30
CA SER A 40 -11.34 15.18 -23.36
C SER A 40 -10.74 15.57 -24.69
#